data_AF-V7F8K2-F1
#
_entry.id   AF-V7F8K2-F1
#
_cell.length_a   1.000
_cell.length_b   1.000
_cell.length_c   1.000
_cell.angle_alpha   90.00
_cell.angle_beta   90.00
_cell.angle_gamma   90.00
#
_symmetry.space_group_name_H-M   'P 1'
#
loop_
_entity.id
_entity.type
_entity.pdbx_description
1 polymer ?
#
loop_
_entity_poly.entity_id
_entity_poly.type
_entity_poly.pdbx_seq_one_letter_code
_entity_poly.pdbx_strand_id
1 'polypeptide(L)'
;MVSGSSNIQSKWRRLDDRQPSASILAMDENYKYGERTGLQLVRMAIELTCPAGVLPSEEAVNLLYGPLPVHEGEALVKAIIETVERLTRD
;
A
#
# COMPACT_ATOMS: atom_id res chain seq x y z
N MET A 1 13.44 51.20 -12.88
CA MET A 1 12.54 50.17 -13.45
C MET A 1 13.40 48.98 -13.85
N VAL A 2 13.43 47.92 -13.04
CA VAL A 2 14.05 46.64 -13.44
C VAL A 2 12.96 45.60 -13.46
N SER A 3 12.67 45.10 -14.66
CA SER A 3 11.66 44.09 -14.95
C SER A 3 12.10 42.74 -14.34
N GLY A 4 11.51 42.37 -13.21
CA GLY A 4 11.74 41.08 -12.57
C GLY A 4 10.82 40.01 -13.15
N SER A 5 11.05 39.58 -14.39
CA SER A 5 10.39 38.38 -14.90
C SER A 5 11.00 37.13 -14.25
N SER A 6 10.33 36.63 -13.22
CA SER A 6 10.63 35.34 -12.60
C SER A 6 10.42 34.23 -13.64
N ASN A 7 11.50 33.77 -14.28
CA ASN A 7 11.45 32.62 -15.18
C ASN A 7 11.03 31.38 -14.37
N ILE A 8 9.92 30.78 -14.78
CA ILE A 8 9.33 29.57 -14.20
C ILE A 8 10.41 28.48 -13.98
N GLN A 9 11.39 28.34 -14.88
CA GLN A 9 12.48 27.37 -14.73
C GLN A 9 13.41 27.62 -13.54
N SER A 10 13.71 28.87 -13.19
CA SER A 10 14.54 29.18 -12.01
C SER A 10 13.75 29.08 -10.71
N LYS A 11 12.42 29.08 -10.79
CA LYS A 11 11.53 28.75 -9.68
C LYS A 11 11.45 27.23 -9.47
N TRP A 12 11.36 26.43 -10.55
CA TRP A 12 11.40 24.97 -10.47
C TRP A 12 12.73 24.44 -9.96
N ARG A 13 13.86 24.97 -10.43
CA ARG A 13 15.19 24.56 -9.95
C ARG A 13 15.35 24.74 -8.43
N ARG A 14 14.82 25.84 -7.87
CA ARG A 14 14.79 26.08 -6.42
C ARG A 14 13.86 25.15 -5.64
N LEU A 15 12.86 24.56 -6.30
CA LEU A 15 12.00 23.54 -5.69
C LEU A 15 12.70 22.19 -5.67
N ASP A 16 13.44 21.84 -6.74
CA ASP A 16 14.25 20.61 -6.81
C ASP A 16 15.44 20.64 -5.84
N ASP A 17 16.11 21.79 -5.69
CA ASP A 17 17.23 21.97 -4.77
C ASP A 17 16.80 22.06 -3.28
N ARG A 18 15.49 22.13 -3.02
CA ARG A 18 14.96 22.20 -1.65
C ARG A 18 15.04 20.79 -1.06
N GLN A 19 15.98 20.56 -0.14
CA GLN A 19 15.98 19.33 0.66
C GLN A 19 14.57 19.10 1.23
N PRO A 20 13.95 17.93 1.01
CA PRO A 20 12.67 17.63 1.62
C PRO A 20 12.82 17.70 3.14
N SER A 21 11.89 18.36 3.82
CA SER A 21 11.91 18.42 5.27
C SER A 21 11.80 17.01 5.85
N ALA A 22 12.32 16.80 7.06
CA ALA A 22 12.19 15.51 7.76
C ALA A 22 10.74 15.01 7.83
N SER A 23 9.75 15.91 7.84
CA SER A 23 8.32 15.60 7.76
C SER A 23 7.85 15.09 6.38
N ILE A 24 8.43 15.54 5.27
CA ILE A 24 8.12 15.03 3.92
C ILE A 24 8.75 13.64 3.73
N LEU A 25 9.98 13.45 4.22
CA LEU A 25 10.63 12.12 4.25
C LEU A 25 9.88 11.15 5.18
N ALA A 26 9.40 11.63 6.33
CA ALA A 26 8.59 10.83 7.24
C ALA A 26 7.19 10.50 6.68
N MET A 27 6.61 11.32 5.79
CA MET A 27 5.34 10.98 5.13
C MET A 27 5.48 9.80 4.17
N ASP A 28 6.63 9.65 3.50
CA ASP A 28 6.88 8.51 2.59
C ASP A 28 7.06 7.19 3.37
N GLU A 29 7.77 7.24 4.50
CA GLU A 29 7.91 6.09 5.41
C GLU A 29 6.55 5.73 6.05
N ASN A 30 5.82 6.70 6.61
CA ASN A 30 4.56 6.44 7.31
C ASN A 30 3.44 5.96 6.37
N TYR A 31 3.46 6.38 5.10
CA TYR A 31 2.55 5.85 4.07
C TYR A 31 2.85 4.38 3.73
N LYS A 32 4.14 4.03 3.58
CA LYS A 32 4.57 2.63 3.37
C LYS A 32 4.21 1.71 4.55
N TYR A 33 4.37 2.18 5.79
CA TYR A 33 3.96 1.41 6.97
C TYR A 33 2.44 1.30 7.06
N GLY A 34 1.70 2.37 6.72
CA GLY A 34 0.23 2.39 6.76
C GLY A 34 -0.41 1.32 5.88
N GLU A 35 0.08 1.13 4.65
CA GLU A 35 -0.42 0.08 3.74
C GLU A 35 -0.25 -1.32 4.33
N ARG A 36 0.97 -1.64 4.79
CA ARG A 36 1.26 -2.98 5.37
C ARG A 36 0.46 -3.21 6.65
N THR A 37 0.37 -2.22 7.52
CA THR A 37 -0.43 -2.32 8.75
C THR A 37 -1.91 -2.53 8.44
N GLY A 38 -2.46 -1.81 7.45
CA GLY A 38 -3.85 -2.00 7.02
C GLY A 38 -4.11 -3.42 6.52
N LEU A 39 -3.24 -3.96 5.67
CA LEU A 39 -3.37 -5.32 5.15
C LEU A 39 -3.23 -6.39 6.25
N GLN A 40 -2.33 -6.18 7.22
CA GLN A 40 -2.20 -7.07 8.38
C GLN A 40 -3.47 -7.12 9.24
N LEU A 41 -4.17 -5.99 9.42
CA LEU A 41 -5.46 -5.98 10.12
C LEU A 41 -6.53 -6.81 9.39
N VAL A 42 -6.56 -6.72 8.05
CA VAL A 42 -7.50 -7.52 7.25
C VAL A 42 -7.14 -9.00 7.29
N ARG A 43 -5.86 -9.35 7.15
CA ARG A 43 -5.37 -10.73 7.31
C ARG A 43 -5.78 -11.31 8.66
N MET A 44 -5.50 -10.58 9.75
CA MET A 44 -5.89 -10.97 11.10
C MET A 44 -7.41 -11.21 11.19
N ALA A 45 -8.23 -10.33 10.63
CA ALA A 45 -9.68 -10.49 10.65
C ALA A 45 -10.13 -11.76 9.90
N ILE A 46 -9.55 -12.06 8.73
CA ILE A 46 -9.83 -13.28 7.98
C ILE A 46 -9.39 -14.52 8.78
N GLU A 47 -8.17 -14.53 9.31
CA GLU A 47 -7.65 -15.67 10.08
C GLU A 47 -8.44 -15.94 11.37
N LEU A 48 -9.02 -14.90 11.98
CA LEU A 48 -9.87 -15.03 13.17
C LEU A 48 -11.30 -15.50 12.87
N THR A 49 -11.84 -15.17 11.70
CA THR A 49 -13.27 -15.37 11.41
C THR A 49 -13.55 -16.45 10.38
N CYS A 50 -12.60 -16.71 9.48
CA CYS A 50 -12.74 -17.68 8.41
C CYS A 50 -12.13 -19.03 8.80
N PRO A 51 -12.62 -20.14 8.20
CA PRO A 51 -12.00 -21.45 8.37
C PRO A 51 -10.53 -21.48 7.97
N ALA A 52 -9.76 -22.39 8.56
CA ALA A 52 -8.37 -22.61 8.20
C ALA A 52 -8.21 -22.92 6.70
N GLY A 53 -7.17 -22.35 6.08
CA GLY A 53 -6.85 -22.55 4.66
C GLY A 53 -7.58 -21.61 3.70
N VAL A 54 -8.39 -20.67 4.19
CA VAL A 54 -8.97 -19.60 3.35
C VAL A 54 -7.92 -18.65 2.79
N LEU A 55 -6.87 -18.36 3.56
CA LEU A 55 -5.80 -17.46 3.18
C LEU A 55 -4.44 -18.18 3.17
N PRO A 56 -3.61 -18.04 2.11
CA PRO A 56 -2.25 -18.56 2.12
C PRO A 56 -1.38 -17.81 3.16
N SER A 57 -0.28 -18.43 3.62
CA SER A 57 0.70 -17.73 4.48
C SER A 57 1.33 -16.55 3.74
N GLU A 58 1.92 -15.60 4.46
CA GLU A 58 2.61 -14.43 3.85
C GLU A 58 3.74 -14.89 2.91
N GLU A 59 4.48 -15.96 3.26
CA GLU A 59 5.50 -16.54 2.39
C GLU A 59 4.90 -17.11 1.10
N ALA A 60 3.77 -17.81 1.20
CA ALA A 60 3.07 -18.34 0.03
C ALA A 60 2.54 -17.21 -0.85
N VAL A 61 2.04 -16.12 -0.26
CA VAL A 61 1.61 -14.94 -1.02
C VAL A 61 2.79 -14.29 -1.72
N ASN A 62 3.92 -14.12 -1.04
CA ASN A 62 5.14 -13.56 -1.65
C ASN A 62 5.64 -14.40 -2.84
N LEU A 63 5.49 -15.73 -2.77
CA LEU A 63 5.88 -16.64 -3.86
C LEU A 63 4.86 -16.66 -5.02
N LEU A 64 3.56 -16.60 -4.74
CA LEU A 64 2.50 -16.74 -5.74
C LEU A 64 2.12 -15.42 -6.41
N TYR A 65 2.18 -14.31 -5.69
CA TYR A 65 1.71 -12.99 -6.13
C TYR A 65 2.84 -11.96 -6.17
N GLY A 66 3.77 -12.01 -5.23
CA GLY A 66 4.94 -11.13 -5.13
C GLY A 66 4.98 -10.30 -3.84
N PRO A 67 6.04 -9.51 -3.61
CA PRO A 67 6.32 -8.92 -2.29
C PRO A 67 5.68 -7.54 -2.01
N LEU A 68 5.16 -6.87 -3.04
CA LEU A 68 4.54 -5.56 -2.90
C LEU A 68 3.19 -5.63 -2.17
N PRO A 69 2.78 -4.59 -1.43
CA PRO A 69 1.50 -4.56 -0.71
C PRO A 69 0.28 -4.89 -1.59
N VAL A 70 0.29 -4.46 -2.86
CA VAL A 70 -0.80 -4.77 -3.81
C VAL A 70 -0.99 -6.27 -4.04
N HIS A 71 0.08 -7.07 -3.94
CA HIS A 71 0.02 -8.53 -4.11
C HIS A 71 -0.62 -9.22 -2.90
N GLU A 72 -0.32 -8.75 -1.68
CA GLU A 72 -1.05 -9.18 -0.48
C GLU A 72 -2.52 -8.77 -0.56
N GLY A 73 -2.80 -7.55 -1.02
CA GLY A 73 -4.16 -7.10 -1.31
C GLY A 73 -4.92 -8.02 -2.28
N GLU A 74 -4.27 -8.47 -3.36
CA GLU A 74 -4.86 -9.40 -4.32
C GLU A 74 -5.20 -10.75 -3.68
N ALA A 75 -4.28 -11.32 -2.89
CA ALA A 75 -4.51 -12.58 -2.19
C ALA A 75 -5.69 -12.48 -1.20
N LEU A 76 -5.79 -11.37 -0.45
CA LEU A 76 -6.89 -11.11 0.47
C LEU A 76 -8.24 -11.01 -0.27
N VAL A 77 -8.29 -10.29 -1.39
CA VAL A 77 -9.51 -10.16 -2.21
C VAL A 77 -9.99 -11.51 -2.72
N LYS A 78 -9.07 -12.34 -3.25
CA LYS A 78 -9.40 -13.69 -3.73
C LYS A 78 -9.95 -14.58 -2.61
N ALA A 79 -9.32 -14.55 -1.43
CA ALA A 79 -9.77 -15.31 -0.26
C ALA A 79 -11.18 -14.90 0.19
N ILE A 80 -11.48 -13.59 0.20
CA ILE A 80 -12.81 -13.07 0.57
C ILE A 80 -13.86 -13.49 -0.45
N ILE A 81 -13.60 -13.29 -1.75
CA ILE A 81 -14.55 -13.65 -2.81
C ILE A 81 -14.86 -15.15 -2.76
N GLU A 82 -13.84 -16.00 -2.71
CA GLU A 82 -14.03 -17.45 -2.65
C GLU A 82 -14.83 -17.87 -1.41
N THR A 83 -14.57 -17.24 -0.27
CA THR A 83 -15.32 -17.51 0.97
C THR A 83 -16.78 -17.09 0.83
N VAL A 84 -17.06 -15.88 0.33
CA VAL A 84 -18.43 -15.40 0.13
C VAL A 84 -19.16 -16.32 -0.85
N GLU A 85 -18.55 -16.66 -1.98
CA GLU A 85 -19.17 -17.57 -2.96
C GLU A 85 -19.48 -18.95 -2.36
N ARG A 86 -18.63 -19.49 -1.48
CA ARG A 86 -18.92 -20.76 -0.78
C ARG A 86 -20.11 -20.61 0.17
N LEU A 87 -20.26 -19.47 0.83
CA LEU A 87 -21.37 -19.19 1.74
C LEU A 87 -22.70 -18.94 1.01
N THR A 88 -22.66 -18.48 -0.24
CA THR A 88 -23.84 -18.19 -1.07
C THR A 88 -24.16 -19.27 -2.10
N ARG A 89 -23.38 -20.35 -2.15
CA ARG A 89 -23.69 -21.53 -2.96
C ARG A 89 -24.64 -22.41 -2.14
N ASP A 90 -25.93 -22.29 -2.47
CA ASP A 90 -27.03 -23.12 -1.94
C ASP A 90 -26.77 -24.63 -2.10
#